data_AF-A0A0Q5LV84-F1
#
_entry.id   AF-A0A0Q5LV84-F1
#
_cell.length_a   1.000
_cell.length_b   1.000
_cell.length_c   1.000
_cell.angle_alpha   90.00
_cell.angle_beta   90.00
_cell.angle_gamma   90.00
#
_symmetry.space_group_name_H-M   'P 1'
#
loop_
_entity.id
_entity.type
_entity.pdbx_description
1 polymer ?
#
loop_
_entity_poly.entity_id
_entity_poly.type
_entity_poly.pdbx_seq_one_letter_code
_entity_poly.pdbx_strand_id
1 'polypeptide(L)'
;MYLPLAREIESDLRQHAQLEYLWEPEFRDLTSAYCTALAREELYAAWIDQMESVEEWARPSEGRVSSPAEEHLELLSRVAHLAEALGLTPALRDEVREAIAKARTRIELRRQRAAKKPSREELLKAIRDANYPGERNSDRDGLR
;
A
#
# COMPACT_ATOMS: atom_id res chain seq x y z
N MET A 1 -10.08 -2.36 -15.23
CA MET A 1 -9.72 -3.07 -16.48
C MET A 1 -8.46 -3.89 -16.19
N TYR A 2 -8.57 -5.12 -15.68
CA TYR A 2 -7.41 -5.95 -15.25
C TYR A 2 -7.18 -7.20 -16.12
N LEU A 3 -8.17 -7.57 -16.95
CA LEU A 3 -8.12 -8.77 -17.78
C LEU A 3 -6.99 -8.76 -18.84
N PRO A 4 -6.62 -7.62 -19.46
CA PRO A 4 -5.47 -7.58 -20.37
C PRO A 4 -4.16 -7.92 -19.64
N LEU A 5 -3.89 -7.28 -18.51
CA LEU A 5 -2.69 -7.53 -17.69
C LEU A 5 -2.66 -8.97 -17.15
N ALA A 6 -3.80 -9.52 -16.74
CA ALA A 6 -3.88 -10.91 -16.31
C ALA A 6 -3.50 -11.90 -17.44
N ARG A 7 -3.82 -11.59 -18.69
CA ARG A 7 -3.44 -12.40 -19.86
C ARG A 7 -1.97 -12.26 -20.20
N GLU A 8 -1.40 -11.07 -20.02
CA GLU A 8 0.05 -10.83 -20.17
C GLU A 8 0.83 -11.68 -19.15
N ILE A 9 0.44 -11.62 -17.87
CA ILE A 9 1.02 -12.45 -16.80
C ILE A 9 0.89 -13.94 -17.14
N GLU A 10 -0.28 -14.39 -17.60
CA GLU A 10 -0.48 -15.79 -18.00
C GLU A 10 0.44 -16.19 -19.17
N SER A 11 0.59 -15.30 -20.17
CA SER A 11 1.48 -15.50 -21.32
C SER A 11 2.94 -15.60 -20.88
N ASP A 12 3.38 -14.79 -19.93
CA ASP A 12 4.74 -14.81 -19.41
C ASP A 12 5.00 -16.12 -18.64
N LEU A 13 4.09 -16.51 -17.73
CA LEU A 13 4.17 -17.78 -17.01
C LEU A 13 4.27 -18.99 -17.96
N ARG A 14 3.55 -18.96 -19.09
CA ARG A 14 3.59 -20.02 -20.11
C ARG A 14 4.96 -20.16 -20.79
N GLN A 15 5.75 -19.10 -20.84
CA GLN A 15 7.08 -19.14 -21.46
C GLN A 15 8.14 -19.78 -20.54
N HIS A 16 7.83 -19.97 -19.25
CA HIS A 16 8.73 -20.62 -18.31
C HIS A 16 8.55 -22.14 -18.35
N ALA A 17 9.51 -22.85 -18.96
CA ALA A 17 9.50 -24.31 -19.08
C ALA A 17 9.40 -25.06 -17.73
N GLN A 18 9.81 -24.44 -16.62
CA GLN A 18 9.70 -25.02 -15.27
C GLN A 18 8.27 -24.96 -14.69
N LEU A 19 7.36 -24.24 -15.35
CA LEU A 19 5.99 -23.96 -14.90
C LEU A 19 4.93 -24.61 -15.82
N GLU A 20 5.32 -25.53 -16.70
CA GLU A 20 4.37 -26.20 -17.62
C GLU A 20 3.22 -26.90 -16.89
N TYR A 21 3.47 -27.42 -15.68
CA TYR A 21 2.47 -28.07 -14.84
C TYR A 21 1.28 -27.16 -14.50
N LEU A 22 1.46 -25.83 -14.49
CA LEU A 22 0.39 -24.86 -14.21
C LEU A 22 -0.78 -24.94 -15.21
N TRP A 23 -0.56 -25.57 -16.36
CA TRP A 23 -1.54 -25.71 -17.45
C TRP A 23 -2.24 -27.06 -17.47
N GLU A 24 -1.85 -27.96 -16.58
CA GLU A 24 -2.60 -29.19 -16.34
C GLU A 24 -4.02 -28.87 -15.82
N PRO A 25 -5.03 -29.70 -16.15
CA PRO A 25 -6.42 -29.41 -15.80
C PRO A 25 -6.67 -29.10 -14.32
N GLU A 26 -5.90 -29.73 -13.43
CA GLU A 26 -6.03 -29.57 -11.98
C GLU A 26 -5.52 -28.21 -11.44
N PHE A 27 -4.58 -27.57 -12.14
CA PHE A 27 -4.03 -26.26 -11.74
C PHE A 27 -4.61 -25.09 -12.50
N ARG A 28 -5.20 -25.30 -13.69
CA ARG A 28 -5.63 -24.24 -14.60
C ARG A 28 -6.48 -23.15 -13.94
N ASP A 29 -7.50 -23.54 -13.18
CA ASP A 29 -8.40 -22.57 -12.52
C ASP A 29 -7.67 -21.77 -11.44
N LEU A 30 -6.78 -22.44 -10.69
CA LEU A 30 -5.98 -21.83 -9.64
C LEU A 30 -4.93 -20.86 -10.24
N THR A 31 -4.32 -21.23 -11.37
CA THR A 31 -3.41 -20.37 -12.13
C THR A 31 -4.12 -19.15 -12.68
N SER A 32 -5.33 -19.30 -13.25
CA SER A 32 -6.14 -18.17 -13.72
C SER A 32 -6.52 -17.22 -12.58
N ALA A 33 -6.86 -17.79 -11.41
CA ALA A 33 -7.14 -17.01 -10.20
C ALA A 33 -5.89 -16.25 -9.71
N TYR A 34 -4.70 -16.87 -9.78
CA TYR A 34 -3.43 -16.24 -9.46
C TYR A 34 -3.13 -15.06 -10.38
N CYS A 35 -3.14 -15.26 -11.70
CA CYS A 35 -2.87 -14.18 -12.67
C CYS A 35 -3.85 -13.02 -12.52
N THR A 36 -5.12 -13.33 -12.27
CA THR A 36 -6.15 -12.30 -12.02
C THR A 36 -5.90 -11.54 -10.73
N ALA A 37 -5.52 -12.22 -9.65
CA ALA A 37 -5.22 -11.59 -8.37
C ALA A 37 -3.98 -10.69 -8.47
N LEU A 38 -2.93 -11.17 -9.15
CA LEU A 38 -1.69 -10.43 -9.35
C LEU A 38 -1.93 -9.17 -10.21
N ALA A 39 -2.63 -9.29 -11.33
CA ALA A 39 -2.98 -8.14 -12.16
C ALA A 39 -3.80 -7.08 -11.41
N ARG A 40 -4.71 -7.53 -10.53
CA ARG A 40 -5.50 -6.61 -9.69
C ARG A 40 -4.61 -5.92 -8.65
N GLU A 41 -3.69 -6.66 -8.03
CA GLU A 41 -2.75 -6.11 -7.07
C GLU A 41 -1.85 -5.04 -7.70
N GLU A 42 -1.26 -5.31 -8.87
CA GLU A 42 -0.37 -4.36 -9.56
C GLU A 42 -1.08 -3.04 -9.90
N LEU A 43 -2.29 -3.13 -10.46
CA LEU A 43 -3.10 -1.95 -10.77
C LEU A 43 -3.52 -1.20 -9.49
N TYR A 44 -3.81 -1.93 -8.42
CA TYR A 44 -4.18 -1.33 -7.14
C TYR A 44 -2.98 -0.64 -6.48
N ALA A 45 -1.79 -1.24 -6.53
CA ALA A 45 -0.56 -0.66 -6.04
C ALA A 45 -0.22 0.64 -6.80
N ALA A 46 -0.36 0.62 -8.14
CA ALA A 46 -0.17 1.81 -8.97
C ALA A 46 -1.18 2.92 -8.65
N TRP A 47 -2.43 2.57 -8.31
CA TRP A 47 -3.44 3.53 -7.88
C TRP A 47 -3.17 4.08 -6.48
N ILE A 48 -2.79 3.24 -5.52
CA ILE A 48 -2.36 3.67 -4.18
C ILE A 48 -1.17 4.62 -4.27
N ASP A 49 -0.22 4.38 -5.17
CA ASP A 49 0.95 5.23 -5.33
C ASP A 49 0.61 6.62 -5.88
N GLN A 50 -0.56 6.80 -6.48
CA GLN A 50 -1.10 8.10 -6.91
C GLN A 50 -1.85 8.84 -5.78
N MET A 51 -2.15 8.18 -4.66
CA MET A 51 -2.82 8.84 -3.54
C MET A 51 -1.87 9.78 -2.80
N GLU A 52 -2.24 11.06 -2.75
CA GLU A 52 -1.43 12.11 -2.11
C GLU A 52 -1.77 12.28 -0.61
N SER A 53 -2.99 11.90 -0.22
CA SER A 53 -3.51 12.13 1.13
C SER A 53 -3.53 10.86 1.98
N VAL A 54 -3.27 11.02 3.27
CA VAL A 54 -3.33 9.90 4.22
C VAL A 54 -4.77 9.54 4.58
N GLU A 55 -5.68 10.52 4.63
CA GLU A 55 -7.09 10.22 4.82
C GLU A 55 -7.66 9.31 3.73
N GLU A 56 -7.24 9.49 2.47
CA GLU A 56 -7.76 8.73 1.33
C GLU A 56 -7.41 7.25 1.39
N TRP A 57 -6.23 6.90 1.90
CA TRP A 57 -5.81 5.50 1.94
C TRP A 57 -6.16 4.81 3.27
N ALA A 58 -6.20 5.55 4.38
CA ALA A 58 -6.35 4.99 5.72
C ALA A 58 -7.81 4.87 6.16
N ARG A 59 -8.75 5.55 5.48
CA ARG A 59 -10.17 5.47 5.79
C ARG A 59 -10.93 4.67 4.74
N PRO A 60 -11.94 3.89 5.14
CA PRO A 60 -12.91 3.35 4.20
C PRO A 60 -13.59 4.48 3.43
N SER A 61 -13.79 4.27 2.13
CA SER A 61 -14.66 5.13 1.32
C SER A 61 -16.12 4.96 1.74
N GLU A 62 -16.96 5.94 1.43
CA GLU A 62 -18.38 5.89 1.79
C GLU A 62 -19.05 4.61 1.25
N GLY A 63 -19.69 3.85 2.14
CA GLY A 63 -20.30 2.56 1.81
C GLY A 63 -19.35 1.36 1.78
N ARG A 64 -18.06 1.54 2.11
CA ARG A 64 -17.09 0.45 2.26
C ARG A 64 -16.74 0.20 3.72
N VAL A 65 -16.47 -1.08 4.03
CA VAL A 65 -16.06 -1.52 5.37
C VAL A 65 -14.54 -1.42 5.52
N SER A 66 -13.80 -1.68 4.45
CA SER A 66 -12.33 -1.71 4.46
C SER A 66 -11.76 -0.43 3.83
N SER A 67 -10.65 0.04 4.38
CA SER A 67 -9.81 1.09 3.81
C SER A 67 -9.02 0.58 2.60
N PRO A 68 -8.58 1.47 1.69
CA PRO A 68 -7.72 1.07 0.58
C PRO A 68 -6.47 0.28 0.97
N ALA A 69 -5.83 0.59 2.11
CA ALA A 69 -4.71 -0.23 2.57
C ALA A 69 -5.11 -1.62 3.05
N GLU A 70 -6.28 -1.78 3.66
CA GLU A 70 -6.78 -3.10 4.05
C GLU A 70 -7.14 -3.93 2.81
N GLU A 71 -7.77 -3.31 1.81
CA GLU A 71 -8.04 -3.96 0.52
C GLU A 71 -6.73 -4.38 -0.19
N HIS A 72 -5.69 -3.54 -0.16
CA HIS A 72 -4.38 -3.87 -0.73
C HIS A 72 -3.70 -5.03 0.00
N LEU A 73 -3.73 -5.03 1.33
CA LEU A 73 -3.20 -6.12 2.15
C LEU A 73 -3.95 -7.43 1.92
N GLU A 74 -5.26 -7.39 1.74
CA GLU A 74 -6.08 -8.56 1.43
C GLU A 74 -5.70 -9.13 0.05
N LEU A 75 -5.57 -8.27 -0.96
CA LEU A 75 -5.14 -8.66 -2.31
C LEU A 75 -3.76 -9.31 -2.30
N LEU A 76 -2.78 -8.68 -1.66
CA LEU A 76 -1.43 -9.22 -1.50
C LEU A 76 -1.43 -10.58 -0.78
N SER A 77 -2.22 -10.69 0.29
CA SER A 77 -2.35 -11.95 1.03
C SER A 77 -2.93 -13.05 0.13
N ARG A 78 -3.95 -12.72 -0.68
CA ARG A 78 -4.54 -13.66 -1.65
C ARG A 78 -3.52 -14.10 -2.70
N VAL A 79 -2.74 -13.18 -3.26
CA VAL A 79 -1.67 -13.50 -4.22
C VAL A 79 -0.68 -14.49 -3.60
N ALA A 80 -0.25 -14.25 -2.36
CA ALA A 80 0.68 -15.15 -1.67
C ALA A 80 0.12 -16.56 -1.43
N HIS A 81 -1.14 -16.67 -0.97
CA HIS A 81 -1.77 -17.98 -0.79
C HIS A 81 -1.91 -18.74 -2.11
N LEU A 82 -2.27 -18.06 -3.20
CA LEU A 82 -2.38 -18.68 -4.51
C LEU A 82 -1.01 -19.13 -5.04
N ALA A 83 0.03 -18.32 -4.87
CA ALA A 83 1.40 -18.68 -5.25
C ALA A 83 1.90 -19.91 -4.46
N GLU A 84 1.60 -19.98 -3.17
CA GLU A 84 1.93 -21.14 -2.32
C GLU A 84 1.17 -22.40 -2.76
N ALA A 85 -0.13 -22.29 -3.01
CA ALA A 85 -0.97 -23.39 -3.46
C ALA A 85 -0.53 -23.94 -4.84
N LEU A 86 -0.02 -23.07 -5.71
CA LEU A 86 0.56 -23.46 -7.00
C LEU A 86 1.97 -24.01 -6.89
N GLY A 87 2.58 -24.05 -5.70
CA GLY A 87 3.94 -24.53 -5.54
C GLY A 87 4.99 -23.68 -6.27
N LEU A 88 4.67 -22.41 -6.58
CA LEU A 88 5.63 -21.50 -7.21
C LEU A 88 6.88 -21.41 -6.33
N THR A 89 8.05 -21.51 -6.98
CA THR A 89 9.36 -21.72 -6.35
C THR A 89 9.70 -20.63 -5.32
N PRO A 90 10.65 -20.89 -4.40
CA PRO A 90 11.04 -19.93 -3.36
C PRO A 90 11.37 -18.54 -3.89
N ALA A 91 11.97 -18.40 -5.08
CA ALA A 91 12.29 -17.11 -5.68
C ALA A 91 11.04 -16.24 -5.92
N LEU A 92 9.98 -16.80 -6.52
CA LEU A 92 8.72 -16.07 -6.73
C LEU A 92 7.99 -15.83 -5.41
N ARG A 93 8.11 -16.78 -4.46
CA ARG A 93 7.54 -16.67 -3.11
C ARG A 93 8.23 -15.58 -2.29
N ASP A 94 9.53 -15.43 -2.46
CA ASP A 94 10.37 -14.42 -1.81
C ASP A 94 10.11 -13.04 -2.42
N GLU A 95 9.93 -12.96 -3.74
CA GLU A 95 9.48 -11.73 -4.42
C GLU A 95 8.11 -11.25 -3.90
N VAL A 96 7.14 -12.17 -3.76
CA VAL A 96 5.81 -11.86 -3.20
C VAL A 96 5.90 -11.49 -1.71
N ARG A 97 6.73 -12.18 -0.92
CA ARG A 97 6.96 -11.83 0.50
C ARG A 97 7.64 -10.47 0.65
N GLU A 98 8.61 -10.16 -0.21
CA GLU A 98 9.28 -8.87 -0.23
C GLU A 98 8.32 -7.76 -0.66
N ALA A 99 7.43 -8.01 -1.63
CA ALA A 99 6.36 -7.10 -2.00
C ALA A 99 5.41 -6.83 -0.82
N ILE A 100 5.01 -7.87 -0.06
CA ILE A 100 4.22 -7.71 1.18
C ILE A 100 4.97 -6.86 2.21
N ALA A 101 6.26 -7.12 2.44
CA ALA A 101 7.07 -6.37 3.39
C ALA A 101 7.23 -4.89 2.97
N LYS A 102 7.46 -4.65 1.66
CA LYS A 102 7.51 -3.29 1.08
C LYS A 102 6.18 -2.58 1.22
N ALA A 103 5.05 -3.24 0.93
CA ALA A 103 3.72 -2.67 1.10
C ALA A 103 3.44 -2.28 2.55
N ARG A 104 3.72 -3.17 3.51
CA ARG A 104 3.61 -2.87 4.96
C ARG A 104 4.47 -1.68 5.36
N THR A 105 5.72 -1.65 4.91
CA THR A 105 6.65 -0.54 5.17
C THR A 105 6.15 0.77 4.57
N ARG A 106 5.59 0.72 3.35
CA ARG A 106 5.07 1.89 2.64
C ARG A 106 3.80 2.44 3.30
N ILE A 107 2.90 1.56 3.73
CA ILE A 107 1.72 1.87 4.57
C ILE A 107 2.18 2.59 5.84
N GLU A 108 3.16 2.02 6.55
CA GLU A 108 3.66 2.58 7.81
C GLU A 108 4.36 3.94 7.62
N LEU A 109 5.23 4.08 6.61
CA LEU A 109 5.86 5.37 6.26
C LEU A 109 4.81 6.45 5.94
N ARG A 110 3.73 6.10 5.24
CA ARG A 110 2.64 7.02 4.94
C ARG A 110 1.84 7.38 6.20
N ARG A 111 1.63 6.46 7.15
CA ARG A 111 1.04 6.78 8.48
C ARG A 111 1.90 7.75 9.26
N GLN A 112 3.20 7.51 9.31
CA GLN A 112 4.14 8.37 10.03
C GLN A 112 4.21 9.77 9.43
N ARG A 113 4.15 9.90 8.08
CA ARG A 113 4.03 11.21 7.41
C ARG A 113 2.71 11.92 7.75
N ALA A 114 1.63 11.18 7.94
CA ALA A 114 0.36 11.72 8.42
C ALA A 114 0.46 12.24 9.85
N ALA A 115 1.03 11.43 10.75
CA ALA A 115 1.21 11.77 12.15
C ALA A 115 2.16 12.97 12.35
N LYS A 116 3.06 13.21 11.39
CA LYS A 116 3.96 14.37 11.35
C LYS A 116 3.35 15.63 10.72
N LYS A 117 2.14 15.59 10.14
CA LYS A 117 1.44 16.82 9.77
C LYS A 117 1.00 17.49 11.09
N PRO A 118 1.46 18.71 11.40
CA PRO A 118 1.04 19.38 12.62
C PRO A 118 -0.47 19.47 12.64
N SER A 119 -1.07 19.15 13.78
CA SER A 119 -2.51 19.25 13.96
C SER A 119 -2.98 20.68 13.66
N ARG A 120 -4.27 20.87 13.36
CA ARG A 120 -4.82 22.21 13.15
C ARG A 120 -4.51 23.15 14.32
N GLU A 121 -4.48 22.63 15.55
CA GLU A 121 -4.11 23.40 16.75
C GLU A 121 -2.62 23.76 16.77
N GLU A 122 -1.73 22.86 16.36
CA GLU A 122 -0.29 23.14 16.25
C GLU A 122 0.02 24.14 15.13
N LEU A 123 -0.69 24.07 14.01
CA LEU A 123 -0.62 25.07 12.94
C LEU A 123 -1.14 26.44 13.41
N LEU A 124 -2.29 26.48 14.09
CA LEU A 124 -2.83 27.74 14.62
C LEU A 124 -1.92 28.34 15.69
N LYS A 125 -1.29 27.51 16.53
CA LYS A 125 -0.28 27.95 17.49
C LYS A 125 0.96 28.49 16.79
N ALA A 126 1.52 27.78 15.80
CA ALA A 126 2.67 28.25 15.04
C ALA A 126 2.40 29.55 14.27
N ILE A 127 1.20 29.70 13.70
CA ILE A 127 0.76 30.95 13.05
C ILE A 127 0.62 32.09 14.07
N ARG A 128 0.08 31.80 15.27
CA ARG A 128 -0.01 32.77 16.36
C ARG A 128 1.39 33.19 16.85
N ASP A 129 2.28 32.24 17.07
CA ASP A 129 3.66 32.47 17.52
C ASP A 129 4.48 33.23 16.47
N ALA A 130 4.21 33.02 15.18
CA ALA A 130 4.84 33.74 14.07
C ALA A 130 4.30 35.18 13.89
N ASN A 131 3.01 35.40 14.13
CA ASN A 131 2.36 36.72 13.95
C ASN A 131 2.37 37.60 15.22
N TYR A 132 2.46 36.97 16.39
CA TYR A 132 2.60 37.62 17.68
C TYR A 132 3.68 36.88 18.47
N PRO A 133 4.96 37.05 18.10
CA PRO A 133 6.05 36.58 18.93
C PRO A 133 5.95 37.38 20.23
N GLY A 134 5.35 36.76 21.25
CA GLY A 134 5.00 37.43 22.50
C GLY A 134 6.16 38.31 22.95
N GLU A 135 5.82 39.57 23.23
CA GLU A 135 6.66 40.57 23.89
C GLU A 135 7.61 39.84 24.84
N ARG A 136 8.88 39.71 24.43
CA ARG A 136 9.93 39.43 25.39
C ARG A 136 9.81 40.59 26.36
N ASN A 137 9.42 40.32 27.60
CA ASN A 137 9.41 41.27 28.70
C ASN A 137 10.72 42.07 28.68
N SER A 138 10.72 43.17 27.95
CA SER A 138 11.61 44.29 28.11
C SER A 138 11.06 45.06 29.29
N ASP A 139 11.92 45.19 30.29
CA ASP A 139 11.87 46.17 31.38
C ASP A 139 11.04 45.82 32.62
N ARG A 140 11.74 45.31 33.64
CA ARG A 140 12.20 46.19 34.72
C ARG A 140 13.26 45.52 35.60
N ASP A 141 14.50 45.86 35.31
CA ASP A 141 15.40 46.30 36.37
C ASP A 141 14.75 47.50 37.09
N GLY A 142 14.88 47.54 38.42
CA GLY A 142 14.79 48.79 39.17
C GLY A 142 13.70 48.88 40.25
N LEU A 143 14.19 48.84 41.50
CA LEU A 143 13.69 49.54 42.69
C LEU A 143 12.48 48.91 43.43
N ARG A 144 12.77 48.04 44.39
CA ARG A 144 12.81 48.39 45.83
C ARG A 144 13.36 47.26 46.69
#